data_AF-A0A1G2YVV6-F1
#
_entry.id   AF-A0A1G2YVV6-F1
#
_cell.length_a   1.000
_cell.length_b   1.000
_cell.length_c   1.000
_cell.angle_alpha   90.00
_cell.angle_beta   90.00
_cell.angle_gamma   90.00
#
_symmetry.space_group_name_H-M   'P 1'
#
loop_
_entity.id
_entity.type
_entity.pdbx_description
1 polymer ?
#
loop_
_entity_poly.entity_id
_entity_poly.type
_entity_poly.pdbx_seq_one_letter_code
_entity_poly.pdbx_strand_id
1 'polypeptide(L)'
;MDKESCNYAEELISVFRDLRWQIGQTNQTFLDDIQSDMLVIVTEDVQKPIADQILKALNAADINASSEPIRKEAISGVQANTIYLIVASRKQRP
;
A
#
# COMPACT_ATOMS: atom_id res chain seq x y z
N MET A 1 15.45 -1.49 2.30
CA MET A 1 14.30 -1.33 3.22
C MET A 1 14.86 -0.96 4.58
N ASP A 2 14.35 0.09 5.21
CA ASP A 2 14.52 0.16 6.67
C ASP A 2 13.79 -1.05 7.29
N LYS A 3 14.32 -1.57 8.39
CA LYS A 3 13.79 -2.79 9.03
C LYS A 3 12.35 -2.57 9.55
N GLU A 4 12.01 -1.32 9.86
CA GLU A 4 10.75 -0.93 10.47
C GLU A 4 9.58 -1.07 9.48
N SER A 5 9.73 -0.56 8.27
CA SER A 5 8.74 -0.65 7.19
C SER A 5 8.51 -2.08 6.74
N CYS A 6 9.56 -2.92 6.76
CA CYS A 6 9.45 -4.35 6.46
C CYS A 6 8.62 -5.06 7.53
N ASN A 7 8.94 -4.84 8.81
CA ASN A 7 8.19 -5.42 9.92
C ASN A 7 6.73 -4.97 9.89
N TYR A 8 6.48 -3.69 9.64
CA TYR A 8 5.13 -3.14 9.58
C TYR A 8 4.32 -3.72 8.41
N ALA A 9 4.95 -3.92 7.25
CA ALA A 9 4.31 -4.60 6.12
C ALA A 9 3.95 -6.06 6.47
N GLU A 10 4.84 -6.80 7.14
CA GLU A 10 4.56 -8.17 7.57
C GLU A 10 3.42 -8.25 8.61
N GLU A 11 3.36 -7.30 9.55
CA GLU A 11 2.25 -7.19 10.50
C GLU A 11 0.92 -6.93 9.77
N LEU A 12 0.89 -5.99 8.82
CA LEU A 12 -0.30 -5.75 8.00
C LEU A 12 -0.70 -6.98 7.18
N ILE A 13 0.26 -7.68 6.59
CA ILE A 13 0.00 -8.91 5.82
C ILE A 13 -0.72 -9.95 6.69
N SER A 14 -0.35 -10.07 7.97
CA SER A 14 -1.03 -10.99 8.89
C SER A 14 -2.51 -10.65 9.05
N VAL A 15 -2.85 -9.36 9.21
CA VAL A 15 -4.24 -8.90 9.32
C VAL A 15 -5.06 -9.25 8.08
N PHE A 16 -4.53 -8.99 6.88
CA PHE A 16 -5.25 -9.31 5.65
C PHE A 16 -5.39 -10.82 5.41
N ARG A 17 -4.40 -11.63 5.81
CA ARG A 17 -4.48 -13.10 5.76
C ARG A 17 -5.57 -13.64 6.69
N ASP A 18 -5.73 -13.08 7.88
CA ASP A 18 -6.79 -13.46 8.82
C ASP A 18 -8.19 -13.16 8.24
N LEU A 19 -8.29 -12.12 7.42
CA LEU A 19 -9.49 -11.77 6.65
C LEU A 19 -9.64 -12.59 5.36
N ARG A 20 -8.77 -13.60 5.13
CA ARG A 20 -8.75 -14.50 3.97
C ARG A 20 -8.49 -13.81 2.63
N TRP A 21 -7.80 -12.68 2.63
CA TRP A 21 -7.35 -12.05 1.39
C TRP A 21 -6.19 -12.84 0.76
N GLN A 22 -6.18 -12.92 -0.56
CA GLN A 22 -5.03 -13.43 -1.30
C GLN A 22 -3.96 -12.35 -1.35
N ILE A 23 -2.83 -12.61 -0.69
CA ILE A 23 -1.69 -11.69 -0.65
C ILE A 23 -0.58 -12.22 -1.55
N GLY A 24 -0.15 -11.38 -2.50
CA GLY A 24 0.99 -11.65 -3.37
C GLY A 24 2.33 -11.58 -2.65
N GLN A 25 3.43 -11.66 -3.40
CA GLN A 25 4.76 -11.47 -2.84
C GLN A 25 4.98 -10.01 -2.42
N THR A 26 5.52 -9.81 -1.21
CA THR A 26 6.01 -8.50 -0.75
C THR A 26 7.20 -8.10 -1.60
N ASN A 27 7.13 -6.93 -2.24
CA ASN A 27 8.20 -6.38 -3.07
C ASN A 27 8.70 -5.07 -2.50
N GLN A 28 9.95 -4.73 -2.81
CA GLN A 28 10.49 -3.40 -2.54
C GLN A 28 10.32 -2.54 -3.78
N THR A 29 9.84 -1.32 -3.59
CA THR A 29 9.73 -0.32 -4.65
C THR A 29 10.31 1.00 -4.16
N PHE A 30 10.86 1.78 -5.09
CA PHE A 30 11.28 3.15 -4.85
C PHE A 30 10.23 4.06 -5.46
N LEU A 31 9.50 4.75 -4.59
CA LEU A 31 8.59 5.80 -4.99
C LEU A 31 9.06 7.11 -4.37
N ASP A 32 9.33 8.08 -5.22
CA ASP A 32 9.60 9.43 -4.77
C ASP A 32 8.30 10.07 -4.25
N ASP A 33 8.43 10.93 -3.24
CA ASP A 33 7.37 11.85 -2.78
C ASP A 33 6.08 11.25 -2.17
N ILE A 34 6.16 10.08 -1.52
CA ILE A 34 5.05 9.64 -0.64
C ILE A 34 5.03 10.53 0.62
N GLN A 35 3.95 11.30 0.78
CA GLN A 35 3.73 12.15 1.97
C GLN A 35 2.91 11.47 3.08
N SER A 36 2.21 10.39 2.74
CA SER A 36 1.44 9.55 3.66
C SER A 36 2.31 8.45 4.29
N ASP A 37 1.86 7.89 5.41
CA ASP A 37 2.49 6.70 6.01
C ASP A 37 2.21 5.46 5.14
N MET A 38 1.05 5.44 4.48
CA MET A 38 0.67 4.40 3.52
C MET A 38 0.07 4.96 2.24
N LEU A 39 0.30 4.25 1.15
CA LEU A 39 -0.27 4.53 -0.15
C LEU A 39 -1.01 3.30 -0.69
N VAL A 40 -2.28 3.47 -1.07
CA VAL A 40 -3.12 2.44 -1.67
C VAL A 40 -3.15 2.68 -3.18
N ILE A 41 -2.53 1.80 -3.95
CA ILE A 41 -2.46 1.92 -5.41
C ILE A 41 -3.42 0.93 -6.07
N VAL A 42 -4.24 1.43 -6.99
CA VAL A 42 -5.12 0.62 -7.84
C VAL A 42 -4.58 0.52 -9.27
N THR A 43 -4.69 -0.66 -9.86
CA THR A 43 -4.32 -0.90 -11.27
C THR A 43 -5.48 -0.69 -12.23
N GLU A 44 -6.72 -0.82 -11.74
CA GLU A 44 -7.94 -0.73 -12.54
C GLU A 44 -9.02 0.08 -11.83
N ASP A 45 -9.84 0.82 -12.59
CA ASP A 45 -10.88 1.69 -12.04
C ASP A 45 -11.94 0.94 -11.22
N VAL A 46 -12.22 -0.32 -11.57
CA VAL A 46 -13.18 -1.18 -10.85
C VAL A 46 -12.78 -1.42 -9.39
N GLN A 47 -11.52 -1.23 -9.05
CA GLN A 47 -10.97 -1.46 -7.71
C GLN A 47 -11.12 -0.24 -6.80
N LYS A 48 -11.41 0.94 -7.36
CA LYS A 48 -11.55 2.19 -6.59
C LYS A 48 -12.50 2.07 -5.39
N PRO A 49 -13.71 1.48 -5.52
CA PRO A 49 -14.61 1.35 -4.37
C PRO A 49 -14.03 0.52 -3.21
N ILE A 50 -13.22 -0.49 -3.52
CA ILE A 50 -12.56 -1.34 -2.51
C ILE A 50 -11.37 -0.58 -1.91
N ALA A 51 -10.57 0.09 -2.74
CA ALA A 51 -9.46 0.92 -2.29
C ALA A 51 -9.93 2.04 -1.35
N ASP A 52 -11.06 2.68 -1.64
CA ASP A 52 -11.66 3.72 -0.79
C ASP A 52 -12.13 3.16 0.55
N GLN A 53 -12.63 1.92 0.59
CA GLN A 53 -12.97 1.25 1.85
C GLN A 53 -11.74 0.92 2.68
N ILE A 54 -10.68 0.42 2.05
CA ILE A 54 -9.39 0.16 2.71
C ILE A 54 -8.83 1.48 3.26
N LEU A 55 -8.83 2.54 2.45
CA LEU A 55 -8.37 3.87 2.81
C LEU A 55 -9.13 4.41 4.03
N LYS A 56 -10.45 4.26 4.04
CA LYS A 56 -11.30 4.67 5.17
C LYS A 56 -10.95 3.89 6.44
N ALA A 57 -10.72 2.58 6.33
CA ALA A 57 -10.36 1.75 7.47
C ALA A 57 -8.98 2.11 8.05
N LEU A 58 -7.97 2.32 7.19
CA LEU A 58 -6.63 2.74 7.61
C LEU A 58 -6.65 4.10 8.31
N ASN A 59 -7.33 5.10 7.72
CA ASN A 59 -7.44 6.42 8.33
C ASN A 59 -8.25 6.40 9.64
N ALA A 60 -9.27 5.53 9.76
CA ALA A 60 -10.00 5.33 11.02
C ALA A 60 -9.14 4.69 12.12
N ALA A 61 -8.06 3.99 11.74
CA ALA A 61 -7.04 3.44 12.63
C ALA A 61 -5.87 4.41 12.86
N ASP A 62 -6.01 5.69 12.50
CA ASP A 62 -4.99 6.75 12.62
C ASP A 62 -3.70 6.48 11.81
N ILE A 63 -3.82 5.65 10.77
CA ILE A 63 -2.76 5.45 9.78
C ILE A 63 -3.02 6.43 8.65
N ASN A 64 -2.18 7.46 8.52
CA ASN A 64 -2.30 8.44 7.46
C ASN A 64 -2.09 7.77 6.11
N ALA A 65 -3.20 7.48 5.42
CA ALA A 65 -3.20 6.78 4.16
C ALA A 65 -3.81 7.66 3.06
N SER A 66 -3.29 7.50 1.84
CA SER A 66 -3.83 8.09 0.62
C SER A 66 -4.02 7.02 -0.45
N SER A 67 -4.81 7.30 -1.49
CA SER A 67 -4.95 6.41 -2.64
C SER A 67 -4.58 7.13 -3.94
N GLU A 68 -3.97 6.41 -4.87
CA GLU A 68 -3.69 6.91 -6.21
C GLU A 68 -3.80 5.79 -7.27
N PRO A 69 -4.19 6.11 -8.51
CA PRO A 69 -4.07 5.15 -9.60
C PRO A 69 -2.60 4.90 -9.91
N ILE A 70 -2.27 3.68 -10.35
CA ILE A 70 -0.89 3.36 -10.72
C ILE A 70 -0.44 4.25 -11.89
N ARG A 71 0.75 4.87 -11.76
CA ARG A 71 1.34 5.60 -12.87
C ARG A 71 1.79 4.60 -13.93
N LYS A 72 1.37 4.81 -15.18
CA LYS A 72 1.69 3.90 -16.31
C LYS A 72 3.19 3.71 -16.52
N GLU A 73 4.00 4.70 -16.14
CA GLU A 73 5.46 4.63 -16.24
C GLU A 73 6.16 4.03 -15.00
N ALA A 74 5.45 3.87 -13.87
CA ALA A 74 6.12 3.69 -12.59
C ALA A 74 6.73 2.30 -12.36
N ILE A 75 6.23 1.23 -12.99
CA ILE A 75 6.62 -0.12 -12.57
C ILE A 75 6.61 -1.13 -13.71
N SER A 76 7.76 -1.72 -14.01
CA SER A 76 7.87 -3.03 -14.67
C SER A 76 7.50 -4.12 -13.67
N GLY A 77 6.57 -5.02 -14.02
CA GLY A 77 6.15 -6.14 -13.16
C GLY A 77 4.84 -5.94 -12.38
N VAL A 78 4.03 -4.92 -12.71
CA VAL A 78 2.69 -4.75 -12.16
C VAL A 78 1.75 -5.82 -12.69
N GLN A 79 1.09 -6.52 -11.78
CA GLN A 79 -0.02 -7.41 -12.09
C GLN A 79 -1.32 -6.62 -12.21
N ALA A 80 -2.05 -6.85 -13.30
CA ALA A 80 -3.42 -6.35 -13.48
C ALA A 80 -4.34 -6.88 -12.36
N ASN A 81 -5.48 -6.23 -12.18
CA ASN A 81 -6.45 -6.56 -11.14
C ASN A 81 -5.84 -6.76 -9.74
N THR A 82 -4.83 -5.94 -9.36
CA THR A 82 -4.19 -6.00 -8.04
C THR A 82 -4.26 -4.65 -7.33
N ILE A 83 -4.56 -4.66 -6.03
CA ILE A 83 -4.44 -3.47 -5.16
C ILE A 83 -3.10 -3.58 -4.41
N TYR A 84 -2.27 -2.56 -4.52
CA TYR A 84 -0.99 -2.51 -3.82
C TYR A 84 -1.13 -1.65 -2.57
N LEU A 85 -0.62 -2.16 -1.46
CA LEU A 85 -0.45 -1.40 -0.22
C LEU A 85 1.03 -1.14 -0.06
N ILE A 86 1.39 0.14 -0.06
CA ILE A 86 2.77 0.58 0.04
C ILE A 86 2.94 1.24 1.39
N VAL A 87 3.82 0.68 2.20
CA VAL A 87 4.28 1.27 3.45
C VAL A 87 5.40 2.23 3.11
N ALA A 88 5.22 3.52 3.38
CA ALA A 88 6.29 4.48 3.20
C ALA A 88 7.33 4.30 4.29
N SER A 89 8.61 4.39 3.94
CA SER A 89 9.64 4.63 4.96
C SER A 89 9.34 5.98 5.60
N ARG A 90 9.13 6.04 6.91
CA ARG A 90 9.04 7.32 7.61
C ARG A 90 10.31 8.10 7.28
N LYS A 91 10.19 9.16 6.47
CA LYS A 91 11.25 10.18 6.43
C LYS A 91 11.34 10.68 7.87
N GLN A 92 12.42 10.35 8.56
CA GLN A 92 12.73 11.00 9.83
C GLN A 92 12.60 12.50 9.57
N ARG A 93 11.58 13.13 10.17
CA ARG A 93 11.52 14.59 10.17
C ARG A 93 12.82 15.03 10.85
N PRO A 94 13.63 15.89 10.22
CA PRO A 94 14.82 16.43 10.86
C PRO A 94 14.46 17.19 12.15
#